data_AF-A0AAW6DVR2-F1
#
_entry.id   AF-A0AAW6DVR2-F1
#
_cell.length_a   1.000
_cell.length_b   1.000
_cell.length_c   1.000
_cell.angle_alpha   90.00
_cell.angle_beta   90.00
_cell.angle_gamma   90.00
#
_symmetry.space_group_name_H-M   'P 1'
#
loop_
_entity.id
_entity.type
_entity.pdbx_description
1 polymer ?
#
loop_
_entity_poly.entity_id
_entity_poly.type
_entity_poly.pdbx_seq_one_letter_code
_entity_poly.pdbx_strand_id
1 'polypeptide(L)'
;MTPSGQIKKYKQQLISLFVNNEKIVKLINEKDISNPEDLIYHNFFNFIRVPETIDEERNYICVKIDVPEVYTSSLFFKQIIITIYVVSHQKQMVTEFGGARPDLIAEQIEEILIDYKGIGKKKLVEISNVEKDLGDRHRCRILKFKAEDMSKSRCAM
;
A
#
# COMPACT_ATOMS: atom_id res chain seq x y z
N MET A 1 -5.78 -3.08 -22.72
CA MET A 1 -5.97 -2.36 -21.44
C MET A 1 -4.95 -1.23 -21.40
N THR A 2 -5.37 0.00 -21.06
CA THR A 2 -4.47 1.17 -21.04
C THR A 2 -3.56 1.15 -19.80
N PRO A 3 -2.46 1.92 -19.78
CA PRO A 3 -1.58 2.04 -18.62
C PRO A 3 -2.32 2.45 -17.35
N SER A 4 -3.15 3.49 -17.45
CA SER A 4 -3.97 3.96 -16.33
C SER A 4 -4.99 2.90 -15.88
N GLY A 5 -5.52 2.10 -16.81
CA GLY A 5 -6.39 0.97 -16.49
C GLY A 5 -5.69 -0.12 -15.68
N GLN A 6 -4.43 -0.43 -16.00
CA GLN A 6 -3.61 -1.36 -15.22
C GLN A 6 -3.30 -0.82 -13.82
N ILE A 7 -2.92 0.45 -13.71
CA ILE A 7 -2.67 1.10 -12.42
C ILE A 7 -3.91 1.03 -11.53
N LYS A 8 -5.09 1.36 -12.07
CA LYS A 8 -6.37 1.24 -11.36
C LYS A 8 -6.58 -0.19 -10.85
N LYS A 9 -6.40 -1.20 -11.71
CA LYS A 9 -6.57 -2.62 -11.36
C LYS A 9 -5.62 -3.03 -10.24
N TYR A 10 -4.33 -2.69 -10.33
CA TYR A 10 -3.34 -3.04 -9.30
C TYR A 10 -3.66 -2.40 -7.95
N LYS A 11 -4.09 -1.14 -7.93
CA LYS A 11 -4.53 -0.50 -6.70
C LYS A 11 -5.75 -1.20 -6.09
N GLN A 12 -6.74 -1.56 -6.89
CA GLN A 12 -7.91 -2.32 -6.43
C GLN A 12 -7.51 -3.69 -5.87
N GLN A 13 -6.58 -4.39 -6.53
CA GLN A 13 -6.06 -5.68 -6.05
C GLN A 13 -5.35 -5.55 -4.69
N LEU A 14 -4.50 -4.53 -4.51
CA LEU A 14 -3.82 -4.30 -3.23
C LEU A 14 -4.79 -3.98 -2.10
N ILE A 15 -5.75 -3.08 -2.34
CA ILE A 15 -6.77 -2.75 -1.35
C ILE A 15 -7.60 -3.98 -0.99
N SER A 16 -7.97 -4.79 -1.98
CA SER A 16 -8.69 -6.05 -1.76
C SER A 16 -7.87 -7.05 -0.95
N LEU A 17 -6.56 -7.17 -1.17
CA LEU A 17 -5.70 -8.03 -0.33
C LEU A 17 -5.68 -7.58 1.13
N PHE A 18 -5.55 -6.27 1.36
CA PHE A 18 -5.39 -5.74 2.72
C PHE A 18 -6.71 -5.76 3.50
N VAL A 19 -7.82 -5.39 2.86
CA VAL A 19 -9.14 -5.36 3.52
C VAL A 19 -9.66 -6.77 3.83
N ASN A 20 -9.23 -7.78 3.09
CA ASN A 20 -9.57 -9.18 3.37
C ASN A 20 -8.58 -9.87 4.33
N ASN A 21 -7.57 -9.16 4.83
CA ASN A 21 -6.67 -9.69 5.84
C ASN A 21 -7.18 -9.33 7.25
N GLU A 22 -7.65 -10.34 7.99
CA GLU A 22 -8.25 -10.15 9.32
C GLU A 22 -7.33 -9.46 10.32
N LYS A 23 -6.02 -9.73 10.26
CA LYS A 23 -5.05 -9.10 11.17
C LYS A 23 -4.92 -7.61 10.87
N ILE A 24 -4.83 -7.21 9.59
CA ILE A 24 -4.81 -5.81 9.18
C ILE A 24 -6.12 -5.12 9.60
N VAL A 25 -7.28 -5.72 9.31
CA VAL A 25 -8.59 -5.16 9.70
C VAL A 25 -8.68 -4.94 11.21
N LYS A 26 -8.21 -5.90 12.01
CA LYS A 26 -8.16 -5.77 13.47
C LYS A 26 -7.25 -4.62 13.91
N LEU A 27 -6.07 -4.49 13.30
CA LEU A 27 -5.09 -3.45 13.63
C LEU A 27 -5.55 -2.04 13.20
N ILE A 28 -6.37 -1.92 12.16
CA ILE A 28 -7.01 -0.65 11.79
C ILE A 28 -7.86 -0.12 12.94
N ASN A 29 -8.45 -1.01 13.75
CA ASN A 29 -9.15 -0.67 15.00
C ASN A 29 -10.25 0.39 14.77
N GLU A 30 -10.99 0.24 13.68
CA GLU A 30 -12.16 1.06 13.38
C GLU A 30 -13.38 0.48 14.10
N LYS A 31 -14.19 1.35 14.69
CA LYS A 31 -15.42 0.96 15.37
C LYS A 31 -16.57 0.99 14.38
N ASP A 32 -17.63 0.25 14.70
CA ASP A 32 -18.90 0.32 13.97
C ASP A 32 -18.82 -0.11 12.49
N ILE A 33 -17.96 -1.10 12.18
CA ILE A 33 -17.93 -1.75 10.87
C ILE A 33 -18.79 -3.02 10.88
N SER A 34 -19.59 -3.22 9.82
CA SER A 34 -20.38 -4.44 9.65
C SER A 34 -19.63 -5.45 8.80
N ASN A 35 -18.94 -4.97 7.77
CA ASN A 35 -18.13 -5.77 6.86
C ASN A 35 -16.76 -5.12 6.68
N PRO A 36 -15.69 -5.90 6.42
CA PRO A 36 -14.38 -5.33 6.13
C PRO A 36 -14.39 -4.34 4.96
N GLU A 37 -15.22 -4.59 3.94
CA GLU A 37 -15.34 -3.71 2.75
C GLU A 37 -15.80 -2.29 3.10
N ASP A 38 -16.49 -2.09 4.23
CA ASP A 38 -16.90 -0.76 4.72
C ASP A 38 -15.68 0.14 5.00
N LEU A 39 -14.50 -0.47 5.20
CA LEU A 39 -13.24 0.24 5.41
C LEU A 39 -12.69 0.83 4.10
N ILE A 40 -13.16 0.41 2.92
CA ILE A 40 -12.70 0.94 1.63
C ILE A 40 -13.21 2.37 1.46
N TYR A 41 -12.31 3.30 1.15
CA TYR A 41 -12.55 4.74 1.13
C TYR A 41 -12.93 5.35 2.50
N HIS A 42 -12.77 4.61 3.58
CA HIS A 42 -12.89 5.09 4.95
C HIS A 42 -11.55 5.00 5.71
N ASN A 43 -10.90 3.83 5.69
CA ASN A 43 -9.53 3.62 6.20
C ASN A 43 -8.56 3.21 5.08
N PHE A 44 -9.02 2.51 4.05
CA PHE A 44 -8.20 2.04 2.94
C PHE A 44 -8.42 2.89 1.69
N PHE A 45 -7.36 3.50 1.17
CA PHE A 45 -7.44 4.43 0.05
C PHE A 45 -6.53 4.00 -1.08
N ASN A 46 -7.06 3.97 -2.30
CA ASN A 46 -6.27 3.78 -3.52
C ASN A 46 -5.64 5.10 -4.04
N PHE A 47 -5.61 6.13 -3.19
CA PHE A 47 -4.94 7.40 -3.41
C PHE A 47 -4.28 7.85 -2.11
N ILE A 48 -3.37 8.81 -2.18
CA ILE A 48 -2.84 9.43 -0.97
C ILE A 48 -3.95 10.29 -0.37
N ARG A 49 -4.42 9.91 0.81
CA ARG A 49 -5.28 10.75 1.63
C ARG A 49 -4.43 11.42 2.69
N VAL A 50 -4.60 12.73 2.83
CA VAL A 50 -4.15 13.47 4.01
C VAL A 50 -5.36 13.59 4.93
N PRO A 51 -5.21 13.36 6.25
CA PRO A 51 -6.30 13.58 7.20
C PRO A 51 -6.87 14.98 7.02
N GLU A 52 -8.21 15.10 6.98
CA GLU A 52 -8.85 16.40 6.74
C GLU A 52 -8.73 17.32 7.96
N THR A 53 -8.62 16.71 9.15
CA THR A 53 -8.42 17.41 10.41
C THR A 53 -7.36 16.72 11.26
N ILE A 54 -6.71 17.50 12.12
CA ILE A 54 -5.72 17.00 13.09
C ILE A 54 -6.38 16.08 14.14
N ASP A 55 -7.68 16.27 14.38
CA ASP A 55 -8.47 15.49 15.34
C ASP A 55 -9.07 14.21 14.75
N GLU A 56 -8.77 13.88 13.50
CA GLU A 56 -9.21 12.63 12.90
C GLU A 56 -8.42 11.45 13.50
N GLU A 57 -8.94 10.91 14.61
CA GLU A 57 -8.37 9.80 15.38
C GLU A 57 -8.56 8.46 14.68
N ARG A 58 -7.99 8.30 13.49
CA ARG A 58 -8.10 7.06 12.69
C ARG A 58 -6.75 6.60 12.15
N ASN A 59 -6.76 5.36 11.68
CA ASN A 59 -5.63 4.73 10.98
C ASN A 59 -5.99 4.54 9.51
N TYR A 60 -5.01 4.72 8.64
CA TYR A 60 -5.22 4.62 7.19
C TYR A 60 -4.16 3.78 6.52
N ILE A 61 -4.55 3.10 5.44
CA ILE A 61 -3.64 2.50 4.47
C ILE A 61 -3.89 3.16 3.14
N CYS A 62 -2.90 3.91 2.64
CA CYS A 62 -2.98 4.57 1.34
C CYS A 62 -2.03 3.92 0.34
N VAL A 63 -2.52 3.62 -0.86
CA VAL A 63 -1.74 3.00 -1.93
C VAL A 63 -1.51 3.99 -3.08
N LYS A 64 -0.24 4.26 -3.35
CA LYS A 64 0.23 4.98 -4.53
C LYS A 64 0.98 4.00 -5.44
N ILE A 65 0.75 4.10 -6.75
CA ILE A 65 1.51 3.36 -7.75
C ILE A 65 2.07 4.39 -8.74
N ASP A 66 3.38 4.42 -8.84
CA ASP A 66 4.12 5.22 -9.81
C ASP A 66 4.68 4.31 -10.90
N VAL A 67 4.53 4.76 -12.14
CA VAL A 67 5.12 4.10 -13.31
C VAL A 67 5.97 5.16 -14.03
N PRO A 68 7.22 5.34 -13.60
CA PRO A 68 8.07 6.41 -14.12
C PRO A 68 8.51 6.18 -15.57
N GLU A 69 8.61 4.93 -16.03
CA GLU A 69 9.06 4.58 -17.38
C GLU A 69 8.04 3.66 -18.10
N VAL A 70 7.48 4.15 -19.20
CA VAL A 70 6.54 3.45 -20.08
C VAL A 70 7.15 3.29 -21.47
N TYR A 71 7.13 2.08 -22.04
CA TYR A 71 7.49 1.90 -23.45
C TYR A 71 6.34 2.36 -24.36
N THR A 72 6.62 3.36 -25.20
CA THR A 72 5.67 3.93 -26.18
C THR A 72 5.27 2.96 -27.28
N SER A 73 6.09 1.95 -27.59
CA SER A 73 5.83 1.00 -28.68
C SER A 73 5.06 -0.26 -28.28
N SER A 74 4.89 -0.55 -26.98
CA SER A 74 4.38 -1.87 -26.56
C SER A 74 3.64 -1.92 -25.22
N LEU A 75 3.30 -0.77 -24.60
CA LEU A 75 2.50 -0.72 -23.35
C LEU A 75 3.10 -1.55 -22.20
N PHE A 76 4.42 -1.74 -22.19
CA PHE A 76 5.12 -2.39 -21.08
C PHE A 76 5.65 -1.36 -20.09
N PHE A 77 5.43 -1.63 -18.81
CA PHE A 77 5.99 -0.87 -17.71
C PHE A 77 7.38 -1.41 -17.41
N LYS A 78 8.41 -0.58 -17.55
CA LYS A 78 9.76 -1.03 -17.22
C LYS A 78 9.93 -1.19 -15.71
N GLN A 79 9.24 -0.35 -14.95
CA GLN A 79 9.28 -0.33 -13.50
C GLN A 79 7.93 0.14 -12.94
N ILE A 80 7.41 -0.62 -11.98
CA ILE A 80 6.27 -0.21 -11.17
C ILE A 80 6.78 -0.01 -9.75
N ILE A 81 6.56 1.16 -9.18
CA ILE A 81 6.85 1.46 -7.78
C ILE A 81 5.52 1.56 -7.04
N ILE A 82 5.30 0.65 -6.11
CA ILE A 82 4.16 0.68 -5.19
C ILE A 82 4.66 1.37 -3.93
N THR A 83 4.00 2.44 -3.50
CA THR A 83 4.23 3.09 -2.20
C THR A 83 3.00 2.92 -1.35
N ILE A 84 3.17 2.39 -0.15
CA ILE A 84 2.10 2.15 0.82
C ILE A 84 2.38 3.04 2.03
N TYR A 85 1.44 3.90 2.35
CA TYR A 85 1.46 4.71 3.57
C TYR A 85 0.59 4.02 4.59
N VAL A 86 1.18 3.62 5.70
CA VAL A 86 0.48 3.13 6.87
C VAL A 86 0.49 4.26 7.88
N VAL A 87 -0.64 4.92 8.05
CA VAL A 87 -0.78 6.12 8.86
C VAL A 87 -1.56 5.78 10.12
N SER A 88 -1.11 6.30 11.26
CA SER A 88 -1.81 6.15 12.53
C SER A 88 -1.83 7.48 13.28
N HIS A 89 -3.00 7.82 13.83
CA HIS A 89 -3.10 8.94 14.75
C HIS A 89 -2.35 8.62 16.06
N GLN A 90 -1.71 9.61 16.66
CA GLN A 90 -0.82 9.44 17.83
C GLN A 90 -1.50 8.74 19.02
N LYS A 91 -2.80 9.02 19.26
CA LYS A 91 -3.58 8.39 20.35
C LYS A 91 -3.87 6.91 20.11
N GLN A 92 -3.67 6.45 18.88
CA GLN A 92 -3.91 5.08 18.43
C GLN A 92 -2.60 4.33 18.16
N MET A 93 -1.43 4.94 18.41
CA MET A 93 -0.14 4.30 18.17
C MET A 93 0.09 3.07 19.04
N VAL A 94 -0.30 3.13 20.32
CA VAL A 94 -0.08 2.03 21.27
C VAL A 94 -1.11 0.93 21.03
N THR A 95 -0.64 -0.32 20.99
CA THR A 95 -1.49 -1.50 20.82
C THR A 95 -1.24 -2.50 21.95
N GLU A 96 -2.23 -3.35 22.21
CA GLU A 96 -2.10 -4.48 23.14
C GLU A 96 -1.20 -5.62 22.62
N PHE A 97 -0.84 -5.59 21.33
CA PHE A 97 -0.06 -6.63 20.66
C PHE A 97 1.46 -6.44 20.77
N GLY A 98 1.90 -5.34 21.41
CA GLY A 98 3.30 -4.93 21.45
C GLY A 98 3.72 -4.23 20.15
N GLY A 99 4.43 -3.12 20.26
CA GLY A 99 4.85 -2.32 19.09
C GLY A 99 3.82 -1.26 18.66
N ALA A 100 4.29 -0.32 17.83
CA ALA A 100 3.45 0.74 17.31
C ALA A 100 2.52 0.19 16.21
N ARG A 101 1.27 0.65 16.21
CA ARG A 101 0.25 0.26 15.22
C ARG A 101 0.72 0.32 13.75
N PRO A 102 1.41 1.39 13.29
CA PRO A 102 1.86 1.42 11.89
C PRO A 102 2.96 0.40 11.60
N ASP A 103 3.78 0.00 12.59
CA ASP A 103 4.77 -1.06 12.41
C ASP A 103 4.11 -2.43 12.28
N LEU A 104 3.13 -2.72 13.14
CA LEU A 104 2.39 -3.99 13.10
C LEU A 104 1.63 -4.16 11.79
N ILE A 105 0.98 -3.09 11.31
CA ILE A 105 0.30 -3.13 10.02
C ILE A 105 1.32 -3.29 8.89
N ALA A 106 2.46 -2.61 8.96
CA ALA A 106 3.53 -2.73 7.96
C ALA A 106 4.06 -4.17 7.87
N GLU A 107 4.33 -4.83 9.00
CA GLU A 107 4.73 -6.24 9.05
C GLU A 107 3.72 -7.15 8.33
N GLN A 108 2.42 -6.96 8.58
CA GLN A 108 1.38 -7.75 7.90
C GLN A 108 1.33 -7.48 6.38
N ILE A 109 1.60 -6.25 5.94
CA ILE A 109 1.68 -5.91 4.53
C ILE A 109 2.92 -6.57 3.89
N GLU A 110 4.05 -6.57 4.58
CA GLU A 110 5.27 -7.25 4.12
C GLU A 110 5.05 -8.75 3.95
N GLU A 111 4.44 -9.42 4.94
CA GLU A 111 4.06 -10.84 4.86
C GLU A 111 3.18 -11.15 3.64
N ILE A 112 2.21 -10.29 3.33
CA ILE A 112 1.33 -10.44 2.16
C ILE A 112 2.12 -10.26 0.86
N LEU A 113 3.06 -9.31 0.80
CA LEU A 113 3.66 -8.84 -0.43
C LEU A 113 5.01 -9.49 -0.79
N ILE A 114 5.74 -10.07 0.16
CA ILE A 114 7.09 -10.62 -0.02
C ILE A 114 7.21 -11.60 -1.21
N ASP A 115 6.13 -12.34 -1.49
CA ASP A 115 6.07 -13.31 -2.59
C ASP A 115 4.91 -13.07 -3.56
N TYR A 116 4.24 -11.92 -3.47
CA TYR A 116 3.08 -11.61 -4.28
C TYR A 116 3.44 -11.45 -5.76
N LYS A 117 2.73 -12.18 -6.64
CA LYS A 117 2.91 -12.19 -8.10
C LYS A 117 1.76 -11.55 -8.87
N GLY A 118 0.83 -10.86 -8.19
CA GLY A 118 -0.35 -10.27 -8.83
C GLY A 118 -0.10 -8.92 -9.52
N ILE A 119 1.10 -8.34 -9.37
CA ILE A 119 1.49 -7.06 -9.98
C ILE A 119 2.78 -7.23 -10.76
N GLY A 120 2.81 -6.75 -12.01
CA GLY A 120 3.92 -7.01 -12.93
C GLY A 120 4.04 -8.52 -13.25
N LYS A 121 5.23 -8.95 -13.69
CA LYS A 121 5.51 -10.37 -14.01
C LYS A 121 6.37 -11.10 -12.98
N LYS A 122 7.15 -10.36 -12.19
CA LYS A 122 8.00 -10.91 -11.13
C LYS A 122 7.37 -10.67 -9.76
N LYS A 123 7.94 -11.34 -8.75
CA LYS A 123 7.65 -11.05 -7.35
C LYS A 123 7.97 -9.59 -7.03
N LEU A 124 7.23 -9.01 -6.10
CA LEU A 124 7.56 -7.72 -5.54
C LEU A 124 8.85 -7.83 -4.70
N VAL A 125 9.65 -6.76 -4.74
CA VAL A 125 10.84 -6.62 -3.89
C VAL A 125 10.65 -5.35 -3.09
N GLU A 126 10.76 -5.44 -1.77
CA GLU A 126 10.80 -4.26 -0.92
C GLU A 126 12.10 -3.50 -1.16
N ILE A 127 12.00 -2.20 -1.39
CA ILE A 127 13.14 -1.32 -1.68
C ILE A 127 13.29 -0.20 -0.65
N SER A 128 12.32 -0.02 0.25
CA SER A 128 12.37 0.97 1.32
C SER A 128 11.27 0.68 2.33
N ASN A 129 11.62 0.82 3.60
CA ASN A 129 10.69 0.87 4.71
C ASN A 129 11.20 1.89 5.73
N VAL A 130 10.47 3.00 5.88
CA VAL A 130 10.90 4.14 6.70
C VAL A 130 9.76 4.68 7.54
N GLU A 131 10.07 5.15 8.73
CA GLU A 131 9.16 5.91 9.57
C GLU A 131 9.18 7.40 9.17
N LYS A 132 8.03 8.08 9.30
CA LYS A 132 7.88 9.50 9.01
C LYS A 132 6.74 10.13 9.80
N ASP A 133 6.87 11.43 10.05
CA ASP A 133 5.77 12.25 10.56
C ASP A 133 4.86 12.71 9.40
N LEU A 134 3.55 12.61 9.60
CA LEU A 134 2.54 13.15 8.69
C LEU A 134 1.74 14.23 9.42
N GLY A 135 2.26 15.46 9.40
CA GLY A 135 1.69 16.56 10.18
C GLY A 135 1.86 16.36 11.69
N ASP A 136 1.05 17.07 12.47
CA ASP A 136 1.33 17.22 13.90
C ASP A 136 1.01 15.95 14.70
N ARG A 137 -0.11 15.28 14.38
CA ARG A 137 -0.64 14.17 15.19
C ARG A 137 -0.70 12.82 14.49
N HIS A 138 -0.26 12.71 13.24
CA HIS A 138 -0.19 11.42 12.57
C HIS A 138 1.26 11.02 12.34
N ARG A 139 1.54 9.74 12.57
CA ARG A 139 2.81 9.10 12.30
C ARG A 139 2.58 8.02 11.26
N CYS A 140 3.58 7.74 10.44
CA CYS A 140 3.42 6.76 9.39
C CYS A 140 4.67 5.92 9.14
N ARG A 141 4.42 4.69 8.69
CA ARG A 141 5.38 3.84 7.99
C ARG A 141 5.13 3.97 6.49
N ILE A 142 6.19 4.17 5.73
CA ILE A 142 6.13 4.23 4.27
C ILE A 142 6.92 3.06 3.71
N LEU A 143 6.20 2.08 3.19
CA LEU A 143 6.75 0.94 2.48
C LEU A 143 6.81 1.24 0.99
N LYS A 144 7.89 0.84 0.34
CA LYS A 144 7.99 0.86 -1.13
C LYS A 144 8.40 -0.49 -1.65
N PHE A 145 7.65 -0.95 -2.63
CA PHE A 145 7.92 -2.18 -3.36
C PHE A 145 8.14 -1.87 -4.83
N LYS A 146 9.07 -2.60 -5.45
CA LYS A 146 9.33 -2.57 -6.88
C LYS A 146 8.81 -3.85 -7.50
N ALA A 147 8.02 -3.73 -8.56
CA ALA A 147 7.82 -4.82 -9.50
C ALA A 147 8.73 -4.58 -10.71
N GLU A 148 9.57 -5.56 -11.03
CA GLU A 148 10.34 -5.56 -12.27
C GLU A 148 9.58 -6.31 -13.36
N ASP A 149 9.39 -5.64 -14.49
CA ASP A 149 8.96 -6.29 -15.73
C ASP A 149 10.19 -6.40 -16.64
N MET A 150 10.63 -7.63 -16.93
CA MET A 150 11.80 -7.82 -17.79
C MET A 150 11.46 -7.43 -19.23
N SER A 151 12.13 -6.40 -19.74
CA SER A 151 12.62 -6.43 -21.12
C SER A 151 13.98 -7.14 -21.11
N LYS A 152 14.02 -8.46 -21.31
CA LYS A 152 15.15 -8.99 -22.08
C LYS A 152 14.91 -8.53 -23.50
N SER A 153 15.56 -7.44 -23.91
CA SER A 153 15.87 -7.28 -25.32
C SER A 153 16.56 -8.58 -25.73
N ARG A 154 15.91 -9.36 -26.59
CA ARG A 154 16.62 -10.30 -27.44
C ARG A 154 17.53 -9.43 -28.32
N CYS A 155 18.69 -9.05 -27.80
CA CYS A 155 19.79 -8.68 -28.67
C CYS A 155 20.28 -9.99 -29.27
N ALA A 156 20.08 -10.09 -30.57
CA ALA A 156 20.62 -11.17 -31.39
C ALA A 156 22.13 -11.32 -31.12
N MET A 157 22.54 -12.56 -30.92
CA MET A 157 23.81 -13.10 -31.40
C MET A 157 23.52 -14.49 -31.94
#